data_AF-A0A678THX4-F1
#
_entry.id   AF-A0A678THX4-F1
#
_cell.length_a   1.000
_cell.length_b   1.000
_cell.length_c   1.000
_cell.angle_alpha   90.00
_cell.angle_beta   90.00
_cell.angle_gamma   90.00
#
_symmetry.space_group_name_H-M   'P 1'
#
loop_
_entity.id
_entity.type
_entity.pdbx_description
1 polymer ?
#
loop_
_entity_poly.entity_id
_entity_poly.type
_entity_poly.pdbx_seq_one_letter_code
_entity_poly.pdbx_strand_id
1 'polypeptide(L)'
;MQPSQVQISDVTFERIEGTSSSRVAVQLLCSEERPCTGVRLDGINLSCGDQPCRSVFSNVRETPGSVLAPAPSPAPAARPPVEEFAVAR
;
A
#
# COMPACT_ATOMS: atom_id res chain seq x y z
N MET A 1 -25.39 -12.02 0.29
CA MET A 1 -24.62 -11.17 1.23
C MET A 1 -25.12 -9.76 1.09
N GLN A 2 -25.39 -9.05 2.18
CA GLN A 2 -25.70 -7.63 2.11
C GLN A 2 -24.41 -6.81 2.15
N PRO A 3 -24.27 -5.80 1.28
CA PRO A 3 -23.10 -4.92 1.28
C PRO A 3 -23.06 -4.04 2.53
N SER A 4 -21.87 -3.52 2.84
CA SER A 4 -21.69 -2.62 3.98
C SER A 4 -22.55 -1.37 3.82
N GLN A 5 -23.28 -1.01 4.88
CA GLN A 5 -24.01 0.26 4.99
C GLN A 5 -23.15 1.40 5.55
N VAL A 6 -21.92 1.09 5.98
CA VAL A 6 -20.96 2.08 6.47
C VAL A 6 -20.13 2.58 5.30
N GLN A 7 -20.02 3.91 5.18
CA GLN A 7 -19.16 4.59 4.23
C GLN A 7 -17.93 5.14 4.94
N ILE A 8 -16.74 4.87 4.38
CA ILE A 8 -15.47 5.41 4.86
C ILE A 8 -15.14 6.66 4.04
N SER A 9 -14.93 7.79 4.70
CA SER A 9 -14.65 9.07 4.05
C SER A 9 -13.51 9.83 4.71
N ASP A 10 -12.76 10.61 3.93
CA ASP A 10 -11.76 11.58 4.40
C ASP A 10 -10.68 10.96 5.30
N VAL A 11 -10.09 9.87 4.83
CA VAL A 11 -9.06 9.12 5.55
C VAL A 11 -7.69 9.41 4.95
N THR A 12 -6.72 9.75 5.79
CA THR A 12 -5.33 9.94 5.38
C THR A 12 -4.45 8.90 6.05
N PHE A 13 -3.73 8.13 5.23
CA PHE A 13 -2.67 7.23 5.64
C PHE A 13 -1.34 7.93 5.36
N GLU A 14 -0.61 8.28 6.41
CA GLU A 14 0.65 9.02 6.29
C GLU A 14 1.80 8.25 6.94
N ARG A 15 2.98 8.27 6.31
CA ARG A 15 4.25 7.83 6.90
C ARG A 15 4.20 6.40 7.43
N ILE A 16 3.75 5.49 6.58
CA ILE A 16 3.67 4.06 6.91
C ILE A 16 4.92 3.38 6.34
N GLU A 17 5.76 2.84 7.22
CA GLU A 17 7.02 2.19 6.86
C GLU A 17 7.10 0.76 7.41
N GLY A 18 7.70 -0.16 6.67
CA GLY A 18 7.96 -1.52 7.17
C GLY A 18 8.03 -2.61 6.10
N THR A 19 7.77 -3.84 6.52
CA THR A 19 7.82 -5.04 5.66
C THR A 19 6.51 -5.81 5.75
N SER A 20 5.90 -6.07 4.60
CA SER A 20 4.76 -6.97 4.44
C SER A 20 5.25 -8.38 4.18
N SER A 21 4.66 -9.36 4.89
CA SER A 21 4.87 -10.79 4.62
C SER A 21 4.15 -11.25 3.34
N SER A 22 3.21 -10.47 2.84
CA SER A 22 2.45 -10.76 1.63
C SER A 22 2.86 -9.85 0.46
N ARG A 23 2.62 -10.31 -0.78
CA ARG A 23 2.86 -9.48 -1.99
C ARG A 23 1.92 -8.28 -2.10
N VAL A 24 0.81 -8.27 -1.35
CA VAL A 24 -0.16 -7.16 -1.36
C VAL A 24 0.07 -6.34 -0.10
N ALA A 25 0.80 -5.24 -0.23
CA ALA A 25 1.16 -4.40 0.91
C ALA A 25 0.00 -3.49 1.34
N VAL A 26 -0.82 -3.07 0.40
CA VAL A 26 -1.98 -2.21 0.65
C VAL A 26 -3.20 -2.81 -0.03
N GLN A 27 -4.28 -2.97 0.72
CA GLN A 27 -5.55 -3.46 0.20
C GLN A 27 -6.69 -2.63 0.79
N LEU A 28 -7.34 -1.82 -0.04
CA LEU A 28 -8.53 -1.06 0.32
C LEU A 28 -9.72 -1.56 -0.50
N LEU A 29 -10.58 -2.35 0.14
CA LEU A 29 -11.76 -2.93 -0.48
C LEU A 29 -13.00 -2.28 0.11
N CYS A 30 -13.61 -1.38 -0.64
CA CYS A 30 -14.81 -0.67 -0.23
C CYS A 30 -16.06 -1.35 -0.81
N SER A 31 -17.20 -1.08 -0.19
CA SER A 31 -18.51 -1.56 -0.66
C SER A 31 -18.86 -0.92 -1.99
N GLU A 32 -19.46 -1.69 -2.91
CA GLU A 32 -19.98 -1.15 -4.18
C GLU A 32 -21.12 -0.15 -3.93
N GLU A 33 -21.99 -0.43 -2.95
CA GLU A 33 -23.09 0.47 -2.58
C GLU A 33 -22.63 1.69 -1.76
N ARG A 34 -21.56 1.52 -0.97
CA ARG A 34 -20.98 2.58 -0.12
C ARG A 34 -19.48 2.72 -0.41
N PRO A 35 -19.13 3.31 -1.56
CA PRO A 35 -17.74 3.46 -1.96
C PRO A 35 -17.00 4.43 -1.03
N CYS A 36 -15.71 4.20 -0.84
CA CYS A 36 -14.87 5.10 -0.05
C CYS A 36 -14.65 6.42 -0.78
N THR A 37 -14.54 7.52 -0.06
CA THR A 37 -14.28 8.86 -0.63
C THR A 37 -13.17 9.55 0.16
N GLY A 38 -12.43 10.49 -0.43
CA GLY A 38 -11.46 11.27 0.35
C GLY A 38 -10.26 10.47 0.89
N VAL A 39 -9.92 9.33 0.28
CA VAL A 39 -8.78 8.51 0.72
C VAL A 39 -7.47 9.09 0.20
N ARG A 40 -6.52 9.35 1.10
CA ARG A 40 -5.18 9.87 0.80
C ARG A 40 -4.11 8.93 1.33
N LEU A 41 -3.09 8.66 0.51
CA LEU A 41 -1.93 7.85 0.84
C LEU A 41 -0.69 8.72 0.61
N ASP A 42 0.02 9.05 1.68
CA ASP A 42 1.20 9.89 1.64
C ASP A 42 2.36 9.23 2.40
N GLY A 43 3.55 9.17 1.80
CA GLY A 43 4.71 8.55 2.44
C GLY A 43 4.53 7.07 2.82
N ILE A 44 3.94 6.25 1.93
CA ILE A 44 3.80 4.80 2.15
C ILE A 44 5.04 4.08 1.59
N ASN A 45 5.88 3.55 2.48
CA ASN A 45 7.12 2.86 2.16
C ASN A 45 7.13 1.43 2.72
N LEU A 46 6.52 0.50 1.99
CA LEU A 46 6.43 -0.90 2.37
C LEU A 46 7.32 -1.77 1.47
N SER A 47 8.02 -2.73 2.08
CA SER A 47 8.83 -3.74 1.40
C SER A 47 8.13 -5.10 1.43
N CYS A 48 8.28 -5.90 0.37
CA CYS A 48 7.63 -7.21 0.23
C CYS A 48 8.67 -8.29 -0.09
N GLY A 49 9.67 -8.41 0.78
CA GLY A 49 10.87 -9.19 0.51
C GLY A 49 11.63 -8.67 -0.70
N ASP A 50 12.09 -9.58 -1.55
CA ASP A 50 12.87 -9.25 -2.76
C ASP A 50 12.00 -8.85 -3.95
N GLN A 51 10.67 -8.81 -3.79
CA GLN A 51 9.72 -8.51 -4.85
C GLN A 51 9.04 -7.17 -4.64
N PRO A 52 8.62 -6.50 -5.75
CA PRO A 52 7.84 -5.28 -5.64
C PRO A 52 6.50 -5.55 -4.97
N CYS A 53 6.13 -4.68 -4.04
CA CYS A 53 4.81 -4.70 -3.42
C CYS A 53 3.71 -4.34 -4.41
N ARG A 54 2.53 -4.95 -4.23
CA ARG A 54 1.30 -4.61 -4.96
C ARG A 54 0.34 -3.87 -4.04
N SER A 55 -0.44 -2.99 -4.64
CA SER A 55 -1.55 -2.31 -3.99
C SER A 55 -2.85 -2.63 -4.73
N VAL A 56 -3.92 -2.88 -3.98
CA VAL A 56 -5.25 -3.21 -4.52
C VAL A 56 -6.28 -2.23 -3.96
N PHE A 57 -7.05 -1.61 -4.85
CA PHE A 57 -8.11 -0.66 -4.50
C PHE A 57 -9.41 -1.07 -5.21
N SER A 58 -10.50 -1.16 -4.47
CA SER A 58 -11.84 -1.44 -5.01
C SER A 58 -12.86 -0.47 -4.43
N ASN A 59 -13.69 0.10 -5.30
CA ASN A 59 -14.76 1.05 -4.94
C ASN A 59 -14.27 2.25 -4.12
N VAL A 60 -13.04 2.70 -4.37
CA VAL A 60 -12.49 3.97 -3.86
C VAL A 60 -12.75 5.04 -4.92
N ARG A 61 -13.48 6.09 -4.55
CA ARG A 61 -13.74 7.24 -5.40
C ARG A 61 -12.69 8.30 -5.18
N GLU A 62 -12.20 8.84 -6.28
CA GLU A 62 -11.20 9.90 -6.24
C GLU A 62 -11.83 11.22 -5.86
N THR A 63 -11.07 11.98 -5.08
CA THR A 63 -11.42 13.36 -4.75
C THR A 63 -10.84 14.22 -5.86
N PRO A 64 -11.60 15.15 -6.47
CA PRO A 64 -11.05 16.06 -7.48
C PRO A 64 -9.87 16.83 -6.86
N GLY A 65 -8.65 16.48 -7.27
CA GLY A 65 -7.39 17.09 -6.80
C GLY A 65 -6.35 16.14 -6.22
N SER A 66 -6.63 14.84 -6.03
CA SER A 66 -5.63 13.88 -5.56
C SER A 66 -5.40 12.81 -6.63
N VAL A 67 -4.32 12.97 -7.39
CA VAL A 67 -3.87 12.02 -8.42
C VAL A 67 -3.69 10.64 -7.78
N LEU A 68 -4.50 9.66 -8.20
CA LEU A 68 -4.24 8.25 -7.95
C LEU A 68 -2.90 7.83 -8.54
N ALA A 69 -2.28 6.89 -7.83
CA ALA A 69 -1.02 6.25 -8.13
C ALA A 69 0.21 7.15 -7.89
N PRO A 70 0.90 6.99 -6.74
CA PRO A 70 2.35 7.01 -6.85
C PRO A 70 2.72 5.97 -7.92
N ALA A 71 3.41 6.42 -8.97
CA ALA A 71 4.20 5.52 -9.79
C ALA A 71 4.99 4.61 -8.83
N PRO A 72 5.22 3.32 -9.16
CA PRO A 72 6.16 2.53 -8.39
C PRO A 72 7.46 3.32 -8.36
N SER A 73 7.80 3.87 -7.19
CA SER A 73 9.07 4.57 -7.00
C SER A 73 10.17 3.62 -7.48
N PRO A 74 11.13 4.08 -8.30
CA PRO A 74 12.26 3.24 -8.65
C PRO A 74 12.88 2.78 -7.33
N ALA A 75 12.99 1.46 -7.18
CA ALA A 75 13.50 0.81 -5.98
C ALA A 75 14.72 1.58 -5.44
N PRO A 76 14.83 1.85 -4.13
CA PRO A 76 16.12 2.24 -3.59
C PRO A 76 17.11 1.12 -3.91
N ALA A 77 18.27 1.54 -4.41
CA ALA A 77 19.35 0.74 -4.93
C ALA A 77 19.52 -0.60 -4.18
N ALA A 78 19.77 -1.64 -4.98
CA ALA A 78 20.28 -2.94 -4.58
C ALA A 78 20.81 -2.96 -3.15
N ARG A 79 20.05 -3.59 -2.24
CA ARG A 79 20.69 -4.13 -1.05
C ARG A 79 21.74 -5.12 -1.57
N PRO A 80 23.02 -5.02 -1.15
CA PRO A 80 23.97 -6.08 -1.44
C PRO A 80 23.38 -7.40 -0.93
N PRO A 81 23.72 -8.53 -1.57
CA PRO A 81 23.28 -9.83 -1.09
C PRO A 81 23.59 -9.89 0.40
N VAL A 82 22.65 -10.45 1.16
CA VAL A 82 22.86 -10.86 2.54
C VAL A 82 24.29 -11.41 2.64
N GLU A 83 25.18 -10.66 3.30
CA GLU A 83 26.40 -11.28 3.79
C GLU A 83 25.89 -12.36 4.73
N GLU A 84 25.89 -13.58 4.21
CA GLU A 84 26.35 -14.76 4.89
C GLU A 84 27.02 -14.35 6.19
N PHE A 85 26.31 -14.45 7.32
CA PHE A 85 26.96 -14.55 8.61
C PHE A 85 27.62 -15.94 8.67
N ALA A 86 28.55 -16.19 7.75
CA ALA A 86 29.62 -17.11 7.97
C ALA A 86 30.84 -16.29 8.39
N VAL A 87 31.57 -16.95 9.28
CA VAL A 87 32.94 -16.70 9.72
C VAL A 87 33.07 -15.83 10.98
N ALA A 88 33.75 -16.27 12.05
CA ALA A 88 34.75 -17.33 12.17
C ALA A 88 34.87 -17.90 13.60
N ARG A 89 35.28 -19.18 13.63
CA ARG A 89 35.66 -20.08 14.73
C ARG A 89 34.57 -20.93 15.36
#